data_AF-A0A6H9LJR4-F1
#
_entry.id   AF-A0A6H9LJR4-F1
#
_cell.length_a   1.000
_cell.length_b   1.000
_cell.length_c   1.000
_cell.angle_alpha   90.00
_cell.angle_beta   90.00
_cell.angle_gamma   90.00
#
_symmetry.space_group_name_H-M   'P 1'
#
loop_
_entity.id
_entity.type
_entity.pdbx_description
1 polymer ?
#
loop_
_entity_poly.entity_id
_entity_poly.type
_entity_poly.pdbx_seq_one_letter_code
_entity_poly.pdbx_strand_id
1 'polypeptide(L)'
;LDNGFVFWRVRAVGDIYAYSQSSTPYPGYFDFSFSTAEPNAFDLIGPPSSLLENLNGDDEILFDWEDALPGSPGDIIEYTFYVGETMTFPSTPLLEITSGTSSELAVSSDLLPICDEVFWTVQAKNQIDLSTWANSIFSITFMRRGDVDCSNVIDISDIVWIVEYMFSSGPQPIQFETGDLNCDTFIDIADLVFLVSYSFSGGPPPTCDY
;
A
#
# COMPACT_ATOMS: atom_id res chain seq x y z
N LEU A 1 -7.17 3.11 -33.01
CA LEU A 1 -8.13 3.17 -34.14
C LEU A 1 -7.33 3.35 -35.42
N ASP A 2 -7.43 2.39 -36.35
CA ASP A 2 -6.79 2.49 -37.68
C ASP A 2 -7.23 3.77 -38.42
N ASN A 3 -6.29 4.38 -39.12
CA ASN A 3 -6.44 5.61 -39.92
C ASN A 3 -7.72 5.61 -40.77
N GLY A 4 -8.77 6.28 -40.29
CA GLY A 4 -10.04 6.45 -40.99
C GLY A 4 -10.52 7.91 -40.92
N PHE A 5 -11.13 8.39 -42.00
CA PHE A 5 -11.70 9.74 -42.06
C PHE A 5 -12.97 9.82 -41.20
N VAL A 6 -12.98 10.72 -40.21
CA VAL A 6 -14.17 11.03 -39.41
C VAL A 6 -14.65 12.43 -39.75
N PHE A 7 -15.94 12.55 -40.07
CA PHE A 7 -16.62 13.83 -40.26
C PHE A 7 -17.45 14.13 -39.01
N TRP A 8 -17.33 15.34 -38.47
CA TRP A 8 -18.07 15.77 -37.29
C TRP A 8 -18.80 17.10 -37.56
N ARG A 9 -19.84 17.39 -36.77
CA ARG A 9 -20.50 18.70 -36.71
C ARG A 9 -20.99 18.96 -35.29
N VAL A 10 -20.99 20.22 -34.86
CA VAL A 10 -21.53 20.61 -33.54
C VAL A 10 -22.93 21.19 -33.73
N ARG A 11 -23.85 20.83 -32.81
CA ARG A 11 -25.22 21.36 -32.75
C ARG A 11 -25.39 22.16 -31.46
N ALA A 12 -25.61 23.46 -31.57
CA ALA A 12 -26.02 24.28 -30.44
C ALA A 12 -27.55 24.18 -30.29
N VAL A 13 -28.04 24.02 -29.07
CA VAL A 13 -29.47 23.96 -28.74
C VAL A 13 -29.76 25.03 -27.69
N GLY A 14 -30.71 25.92 -27.99
CA GLY A 14 -31.20 26.92 -27.04
C GLY A 14 -32.08 26.29 -25.97
N ASP A 15 -31.94 26.77 -24.74
CA ASP A 15 -32.64 26.32 -23.53
C ASP A 15 -34.15 26.58 -23.55
N ILE A 16 -34.63 27.52 -24.37
CA ILE A 16 -36.05 27.83 -24.50
C ILE A 16 -36.51 27.67 -25.97
N TYR A 17 -37.53 26.82 -26.18
CA TYR A 17 -38.15 26.41 -27.46
C TYR A 17 -37.38 25.43 -28.37
N ALA A 18 -36.29 24.81 -27.90
CA ALA A 18 -35.58 23.76 -28.65
C ALA A 18 -35.10 24.16 -30.07
N TYR A 19 -34.94 25.47 -30.32
CA TYR A 19 -34.29 25.94 -31.53
C TYR A 19 -32.86 25.42 -31.55
N SER A 20 -32.48 24.83 -32.67
CA SER A 20 -31.12 24.37 -32.88
C SER A 20 -30.59 24.85 -34.21
N GLN A 21 -29.36 25.34 -34.21
CA GLN A 21 -28.59 25.55 -35.43
C GLN A 21 -27.40 24.60 -35.43
N SER A 22 -27.14 24.02 -36.59
CA SER A 22 -25.91 23.27 -36.83
C SER A 22 -24.89 24.23 -37.45
N SER A 23 -23.61 24.07 -37.10
CA SER A 23 -22.54 24.84 -37.73
C SER A 23 -22.48 24.58 -39.24
N THR A 24 -22.06 25.59 -40.01
CA THR A 24 -21.62 25.36 -41.40
C THR A 24 -20.38 24.46 -41.38
N PRO A 25 -20.33 23.37 -42.16
CA PRO A 25 -19.14 22.51 -42.21
C PRO A 25 -17.93 23.33 -42.65
N TYR A 26 -16.96 23.50 -41.75
CA TYR A 26 -15.67 24.10 -42.10
C TYR A 26 -14.73 22.96 -42.52
N PRO A 27 -14.15 22.99 -43.74
CA PRO A 27 -13.14 22.03 -44.14
C PRO A 27 -11.81 22.39 -43.44
N GLY A 28 -11.72 22.00 -42.16
CA GLY A 28 -10.51 22.08 -41.37
C GLY A 28 -10.20 20.70 -40.82
N TYR A 29 -8.92 20.35 -40.79
CA TYR A 29 -8.46 19.22 -39.99
C TYR A 29 -8.43 19.68 -38.54
N PHE A 30 -9.14 18.99 -37.66
CA PHE A 30 -8.71 18.91 -36.28
C PHE A 30 -8.48 17.44 -35.97
N ASP A 31 -7.32 17.16 -35.41
CA ASP A 31 -7.05 15.85 -34.85
C ASP A 31 -7.60 15.85 -33.42
N PHE A 32 -8.36 14.81 -33.11
CA PHE A 32 -8.69 14.45 -31.75
C PHE A 32 -8.23 13.01 -31.59
N SER A 33 -7.22 12.81 -30.77
CA SER A 33 -6.86 11.49 -30.27
C SER A 33 -7.76 11.20 -29.09
N PHE A 34 -8.52 10.11 -29.14
CA PHE A 34 -9.00 9.50 -27.91
C PHE A 34 -7.86 8.72 -27.32
N SER A 35 -7.61 8.87 -26.02
CA SER A 35 -6.77 7.92 -25.31
C SER A 35 -7.45 6.55 -25.43
N THR A 36 -6.74 5.58 -25.98
CA THR A 36 -7.18 4.18 -26.08
C THR A 36 -6.13 3.23 -25.54
N ALA A 37 -5.10 3.77 -24.91
CA ALA A 37 -3.98 3.00 -24.39
C ALA A 37 -4.04 3.02 -22.87
N GLU A 38 -3.89 1.85 -22.29
CA GLU A 38 -3.70 1.68 -20.86
C GLU A 38 -2.35 2.33 -20.46
N PRO A 39 -2.16 2.68 -19.17
CA PRO A 39 -0.84 3.06 -18.67
C PRO A 39 0.22 2.00 -19.04
N ASN A 40 1.48 2.41 -19.17
CA ASN A 40 2.55 1.45 -19.38
C ASN A 40 2.81 0.66 -18.10
N ALA A 41 3.42 -0.52 -18.28
CA ALA A 41 3.93 -1.33 -17.18
C ALA A 41 4.98 -0.57 -16.35
N PHE A 42 5.00 -0.84 -15.05
CA PHE A 42 5.88 -0.21 -14.05
C PHE A 42 6.17 -1.22 -12.93
N ASP A 43 7.25 -0.98 -12.19
CA ASP A 43 7.72 -1.86 -11.12
C ASP A 43 7.50 -1.27 -9.72
N LEU A 44 7.40 -2.16 -8.72
CA LEU A 44 7.39 -1.77 -7.31
C LEU A 44 8.83 -1.57 -6.82
N ILE A 45 9.06 -0.58 -5.96
CA ILE A 45 10.40 -0.23 -5.46
C ILE A 45 10.54 -0.70 -4.01
N GLY A 46 9.63 -0.30 -3.12
CA GLY A 46 9.76 -0.61 -1.69
C GLY A 46 8.46 -0.44 -0.91
N PRO A 47 8.31 -1.11 0.25
CA PRO A 47 9.26 -2.06 0.84
C PRO A 47 9.36 -3.39 0.06
N PRO A 48 10.57 -3.94 -0.17
CA PRO A 48 10.76 -5.14 -1.00
C PRO A 48 10.20 -6.40 -0.33
N SER A 49 9.98 -7.44 -1.14
CA SER A 49 9.51 -8.73 -0.62
C SER A 49 10.45 -9.32 0.44
N SER A 50 9.89 -10.15 1.34
CA SER A 50 10.60 -10.91 2.39
C SER A 50 11.24 -10.07 3.51
N LEU A 51 10.78 -8.83 3.66
CA LEU A 51 11.14 -8.00 4.80
C LEU A 51 10.23 -8.32 6.00
N LEU A 52 10.85 -8.55 7.15
CA LEU A 52 10.17 -8.44 8.44
C LEU A 52 10.39 -7.01 8.93
N GLU A 53 9.33 -6.22 8.99
CA GLU A 53 9.41 -4.80 9.33
C GLU A 53 8.90 -4.56 10.74
N ASN A 54 9.73 -3.91 11.55
CA ASN A 54 9.38 -3.51 12.91
C ASN A 54 8.67 -2.15 12.87
N LEU A 55 7.42 -2.09 13.32
CA LEU A 55 6.64 -0.86 13.37
C LEU A 55 6.90 -0.02 14.63
N ASN A 56 7.75 -0.46 15.56
CA ASN A 56 8.05 0.34 16.75
C ASN A 56 8.85 1.60 16.37
N GLY A 57 8.29 2.77 16.67
CA GLY A 57 8.96 4.05 16.42
C GLY A 57 8.64 4.66 15.05
N ASP A 58 7.99 3.90 14.18
CA ASP A 58 7.50 4.35 12.87
C ASP A 58 5.99 4.54 12.91
N ASP A 59 5.54 5.79 12.81
CA ASP A 59 4.11 6.13 12.74
C ASP A 59 3.51 5.79 11.35
N GLU A 60 4.36 5.76 10.32
CA GLU A 60 3.99 5.56 8.92
C GLU A 60 5.08 4.77 8.17
N ILE A 61 4.64 3.89 7.25
CA ILE A 61 5.50 3.15 6.34
C ILE A 61 5.37 3.74 4.94
N LEU A 62 6.51 4.04 4.31
CA LEU A 62 6.57 4.55 2.95
C LEU A 62 6.54 3.41 1.93
N PHE A 63 5.52 3.40 1.09
CA PHE A 63 5.43 2.56 -0.10
C PHE A 63 5.80 3.38 -1.34
N ASP A 64 6.65 2.81 -2.18
CA ASP A 64 7.25 3.46 -3.34
C ASP A 64 7.21 2.53 -4.56
N TRP A 65 6.91 3.08 -5.72
CA TRP A 65 6.85 2.41 -7.01
C TRP A 65 7.27 3.35 -8.14
N GLU A 66 7.61 2.78 -9.29
CA GLU A 66 7.98 3.57 -10.46
C GLU A 66 6.78 4.33 -11.04
N ASP A 67 7.05 5.52 -11.58
CA ASP A 67 6.07 6.24 -12.39
C ASP A 67 5.66 5.43 -13.62
N ALA A 68 4.39 5.04 -13.68
CA ALA A 68 3.78 4.49 -14.87
C ALA A 68 3.71 5.56 -15.96
N LEU A 69 4.41 5.32 -17.07
CA LEU A 69 4.33 6.22 -18.22
C LEU A 69 2.92 6.16 -18.84
N PRO A 70 2.34 7.30 -19.26
CA PRO A 70 1.03 7.31 -19.89
C PRO A 70 1.08 6.59 -21.24
N GLY A 71 0.08 5.75 -21.53
CA GLY A 71 -0.03 5.07 -22.81
C GLY A 71 -0.37 6.02 -23.98
N SER A 72 -0.94 7.19 -23.68
CA SER A 72 -1.20 8.26 -24.65
C SER A 72 -0.60 9.59 -24.17
N PRO A 73 -0.01 10.42 -25.05
CA PRO A 73 0.54 11.71 -24.65
C PRO A 73 -0.50 12.61 -23.99
N GLY A 74 -0.19 13.11 -22.78
CA GLY A 74 -1.06 14.03 -22.03
C GLY A 74 -2.04 13.36 -21.07
N ASP A 75 -2.08 12.03 -21.01
CA ASP A 75 -2.84 11.34 -19.97
C ASP A 75 -2.23 11.57 -18.60
N ILE A 76 -3.10 11.79 -17.61
CA ILE A 76 -2.74 11.80 -16.20
C ILE A 76 -2.98 10.40 -15.65
N ILE A 77 -2.02 9.91 -14.87
CA ILE A 77 -2.06 8.60 -14.25
C ILE A 77 -2.34 8.78 -12.75
N GLU A 78 -3.35 8.07 -12.29
CA GLU A 78 -3.70 7.95 -10.88
C GLU A 78 -3.42 6.54 -10.40
N TYR A 79 -2.96 6.41 -9.16
CA TYR A 79 -2.61 5.14 -8.56
C TYR A 79 -3.58 4.77 -7.44
N THR A 80 -3.88 3.48 -7.36
CA THR A 80 -4.56 2.87 -6.23
C THR A 80 -3.67 1.78 -5.65
N PHE A 81 -3.33 1.93 -4.38
CA PHE A 81 -2.55 1.00 -3.57
C PHE A 81 -3.46 -0.05 -2.93
N TYR A 82 -3.01 -1.31 -2.93
CA TYR A 82 -3.75 -2.45 -2.42
C TYR A 82 -2.89 -3.29 -1.47
N VAL A 83 -3.46 -3.72 -0.34
CA VAL A 83 -2.90 -4.74 0.57
C VAL A 83 -3.90 -5.88 0.73
N GLY A 84 -3.43 -7.12 0.83
CA GLY A 84 -4.28 -8.30 0.91
C GLY A 84 -3.57 -9.52 1.50
N GLU A 85 -4.35 -10.49 1.99
CA GLU A 85 -3.83 -11.74 2.59
C GLU A 85 -3.26 -12.72 1.55
N THR A 86 -3.55 -12.49 0.26
CA THR A 86 -3.13 -13.37 -0.83
C THR A 86 -2.68 -12.56 -2.03
N MET A 87 -1.96 -13.22 -2.94
CA MET A 87 -1.57 -12.64 -4.22
C MET A 87 -2.75 -12.43 -5.19
N THR A 88 -3.98 -12.82 -4.82
CA THR A 88 -5.16 -12.69 -5.68
C THR A 88 -5.88 -11.36 -5.43
N PHE A 89 -5.27 -10.28 -5.90
CA PHE A 89 -5.90 -8.95 -5.96
C PHE A 89 -6.86 -8.84 -7.15
N PRO A 90 -7.91 -7.99 -7.12
CA PRO A 90 -8.42 -7.18 -6.01
C PRO A 90 -9.75 -7.71 -5.42
N SER A 91 -9.99 -9.03 -5.36
CA SER A 91 -11.34 -9.52 -5.03
C SER A 91 -11.82 -9.13 -3.62
N THR A 92 -10.89 -8.97 -2.66
CA THR A 92 -11.15 -8.55 -1.27
C THR A 92 -9.85 -8.01 -0.64
N PRO A 93 -9.43 -6.78 -0.94
CA PRO A 93 -8.25 -6.20 -0.28
C PRO A 93 -8.53 -5.92 1.19
N LEU A 94 -7.49 -6.07 2.03
CA LEU A 94 -7.48 -5.60 3.41
C LEU A 94 -7.43 -4.07 3.47
N LEU A 95 -6.66 -3.46 2.56
CA LEU A 95 -6.52 -2.02 2.43
C LEU A 95 -6.55 -1.61 0.96
N GLU A 96 -7.28 -0.54 0.66
CA GLU A 96 -7.35 0.08 -0.66
C GLU A 96 -7.29 1.61 -0.48
N ILE A 97 -6.24 2.25 -1.02
CA ILE A 97 -6.02 3.69 -0.88
C ILE A 97 -5.63 4.29 -2.23
N THR A 98 -6.33 5.34 -2.65
CA THR A 98 -5.97 6.12 -3.85
C THR A 98 -4.95 7.20 -3.48
N SER A 99 -3.71 7.10 -3.98
CA SER A 99 -2.64 8.09 -3.77
C SER A 99 -2.72 9.28 -4.74
N GLY A 100 -3.66 9.25 -5.70
CA GLY A 100 -3.75 10.23 -6.78
C GLY A 100 -2.58 10.04 -7.75
N THR A 101 -1.88 11.11 -8.10
CA THR A 101 -0.78 11.06 -9.09
C THR A 101 0.60 10.81 -8.46
N SER A 102 0.66 10.55 -7.16
CA SER A 102 1.93 10.28 -6.45
C SER A 102 2.34 8.83 -6.62
N SER A 103 3.60 8.60 -6.99
CA SER A 103 4.21 7.26 -7.04
C SER A 103 4.72 6.77 -5.68
N GLU A 104 4.41 7.51 -4.63
CA GLU A 104 4.74 7.21 -3.24
C GLU A 104 3.49 7.38 -2.37
N LEU A 105 3.36 6.54 -1.34
CA LEU A 105 2.29 6.60 -0.34
C LEU A 105 2.82 6.24 1.06
N ALA A 106 2.71 7.19 1.99
CA ALA A 106 2.88 6.92 3.42
C ALA A 106 1.57 6.33 3.98
N VAL A 107 1.65 5.15 4.58
CA VAL A 107 0.52 4.46 5.21
C VAL A 107 0.78 4.36 6.70
N SER A 108 -0.19 4.80 7.51
CA SER A 108 -0.09 4.69 8.97
C SER A 108 0.12 3.24 9.41
N SER A 109 1.07 3.02 10.32
CA SER A 109 1.37 1.71 10.91
C SER A 109 0.15 1.04 11.53
N ASP A 110 -0.81 1.83 12.01
CA ASP A 110 -2.00 1.33 12.72
C ASP A 110 -3.03 0.68 11.78
N LEU A 111 -2.93 0.96 10.47
CA LEU A 111 -3.78 0.36 9.45
C LEU A 111 -3.18 -0.93 8.88
N LEU A 112 -1.91 -1.21 9.18
CA LEU A 112 -1.21 -2.36 8.63
C LEU A 112 -1.45 -3.60 9.50
N PRO A 113 -1.82 -4.73 8.89
CA PRO A 113 -1.93 -5.99 9.61
C PRO A 113 -0.55 -6.42 10.10
N ILE A 114 -0.46 -6.80 11.37
CA ILE A 114 0.76 -7.33 11.97
C ILE A 114 0.68 -8.84 12.10
N CYS A 115 1.85 -9.46 12.26
CA CYS A 115 2.08 -10.87 12.55
C CYS A 115 1.70 -11.89 11.48
N ASP A 116 0.98 -11.47 10.44
CA ASP A 116 0.71 -12.25 9.24
C ASP A 116 1.48 -11.68 8.04
N GLU A 117 1.93 -12.58 7.16
CA GLU A 117 2.47 -12.16 5.86
C GLU A 117 1.34 -11.59 5.00
N VAL A 118 1.53 -10.38 4.52
CA VAL A 118 0.60 -9.73 3.59
C VAL A 118 1.27 -9.39 2.29
N PHE A 119 0.45 -9.24 1.27
CA PHE A 119 0.86 -8.90 -0.08
C PHE A 119 0.43 -7.47 -0.37
N TRP A 120 1.19 -6.77 -1.19
CA TRP A 120 0.82 -5.46 -1.67
C TRP A 120 1.18 -5.26 -3.15
N THR A 121 0.39 -4.41 -3.81
CA THR A 121 0.59 -4.04 -5.20
C THR A 121 -0.12 -2.72 -5.50
N VAL A 122 0.10 -2.17 -6.70
CA VAL A 122 -0.45 -0.90 -7.13
C VAL A 122 -1.09 -1.06 -8.51
N GLN A 123 -2.24 -0.41 -8.70
CA GLN A 123 -2.90 -0.28 -9.99
C GLN A 123 -2.77 1.17 -10.47
N ALA A 124 -2.21 1.36 -11.65
CA ALA A 124 -2.24 2.63 -12.37
C ALA A 124 -3.51 2.72 -13.22
N LYS A 125 -4.19 3.86 -13.22
CA LYS A 125 -5.37 4.16 -14.03
C LYS A 125 -5.19 5.49 -14.72
N ASN A 126 -5.69 5.61 -15.94
CA ASN A 126 -5.81 6.91 -16.61
C ASN A 126 -7.20 7.53 -16.37
N GLN A 127 -7.43 8.73 -16.92
CA GLN A 127 -8.67 9.49 -16.75
C GLN A 127 -9.93 8.88 -17.39
N ILE A 128 -9.79 7.74 -18.08
CA ILE A 128 -10.90 7.01 -18.72
C ILE A 128 -11.00 5.56 -18.19
N ASP A 129 -10.46 5.32 -17.00
CA ASP A 129 -10.52 4.05 -16.27
C ASP A 129 -9.82 2.86 -16.95
N LEU A 130 -8.95 3.12 -17.94
CA LEU A 130 -8.04 2.09 -18.44
C LEU A 130 -6.90 1.92 -17.45
N SER A 131 -6.58 0.67 -17.13
CA SER A 131 -5.73 0.35 -15.98
C SER A 131 -4.66 -0.68 -16.27
N THR A 132 -3.54 -0.55 -15.58
CA THR A 132 -2.43 -1.51 -15.62
C THR A 132 -1.95 -1.78 -14.19
N TRP A 133 -1.76 -3.05 -13.86
CA TRP A 133 -1.17 -3.45 -12.59
C TRP A 133 0.35 -3.34 -12.66
N ALA A 134 0.99 -3.10 -11.51
CA ALA A 134 2.43 -3.27 -11.39
C ALA A 134 2.85 -4.69 -11.85
N ASN A 135 4.07 -4.84 -12.39
CA ASN A 135 4.54 -6.13 -12.90
C ASN A 135 4.73 -7.20 -11.82
N SER A 136 4.78 -6.77 -10.56
CA SER A 136 5.06 -7.62 -9.41
C SER A 136 4.06 -7.37 -8.28
N ILE A 137 4.00 -8.35 -7.38
CA ILE A 137 3.33 -8.26 -6.08
C ILE A 137 4.41 -8.50 -5.05
N PHE A 138 4.55 -7.60 -4.08
CA PHE A 138 5.50 -7.76 -2.99
C PHE A 138 4.82 -8.35 -1.77
N SER A 139 5.58 -9.07 -0.93
CA SER A 139 5.10 -9.61 0.35
C SER A 139 5.92 -9.11 1.52
N ILE A 140 5.25 -8.73 2.60
CA ILE A 140 5.86 -8.14 3.78
C ILE A 140 5.14 -8.62 5.01
N THR A 141 5.90 -8.81 6.08
CA THR A 141 5.36 -9.14 7.39
C THR A 141 5.67 -7.98 8.32
N PHE A 142 4.64 -7.37 8.90
CA PHE A 142 4.81 -6.32 9.90
C PHE A 142 4.72 -6.89 11.30
N MET A 143 5.45 -6.30 12.23
CA MET A 143 5.42 -6.70 13.63
C MET A 143 5.72 -5.53 14.56
N ARG A 144 5.31 -5.65 15.81
CA ARG A 144 5.73 -4.74 16.88
C ARG A 144 6.50 -5.56 17.90
N ARG A 145 7.80 -5.29 18.02
CA ARG A 145 8.59 -5.79 19.14
C ARG A 145 7.90 -5.43 20.46
N GLY A 146 7.76 -6.43 21.33
CA GLY A 146 7.06 -6.33 22.60
C GLY A 146 5.60 -6.75 22.56
N ASP A 147 4.98 -6.84 21.38
CA ASP A 147 3.64 -7.39 21.17
C ASP A 147 3.77 -8.88 20.81
N VAL A 148 3.94 -9.71 21.84
CA VAL A 148 4.26 -11.14 21.67
C VAL A 148 3.03 -11.98 21.39
N ASP A 149 1.84 -11.45 21.73
CA ASP A 149 0.55 -12.07 21.45
C ASP A 149 -0.14 -11.51 20.19
N CYS A 150 0.51 -10.58 19.48
CA CYS A 150 0.05 -9.96 18.23
C CYS A 150 -1.33 -9.31 18.35
N SER A 151 -1.60 -8.70 19.50
CA SER A 151 -2.85 -7.99 19.78
C SER A 151 -2.90 -6.57 19.20
N ASN A 152 -1.81 -6.12 18.56
CA ASN A 152 -1.55 -4.77 18.07
C ASN A 152 -1.40 -3.73 19.20
N VAL A 153 -1.19 -4.19 20.43
CA VAL A 153 -1.01 -3.37 21.62
C VAL A 153 0.07 -4.00 22.49
N ILE A 154 1.04 -3.21 22.92
CA ILE A 154 2.04 -3.66 23.90
C ILE A 154 1.49 -3.39 25.29
N ASP A 155 1.08 -4.43 26.01
CA ASP A 155 0.53 -4.32 27.36
C ASP A 155 1.06 -5.37 28.37
N ILE A 156 0.31 -5.63 29.44
CA ILE A 156 0.71 -6.57 30.48
C ILE A 156 0.52 -8.03 30.05
N SER A 157 -0.36 -8.32 29.09
CA SER A 157 -0.52 -9.66 28.53
C SER A 157 0.78 -10.16 27.93
N ASP A 158 1.52 -9.29 27.23
CA ASP A 158 2.80 -9.62 26.62
C ASP A 158 3.85 -10.02 27.64
N ILE A 159 3.92 -9.26 28.74
CA ILE A 159 4.84 -9.53 29.85
C ILE A 159 4.50 -10.89 30.48
N VAL A 160 3.21 -11.15 30.72
CA VAL A 160 2.75 -12.43 31.27
C VAL A 160 3.10 -13.58 30.31
N TRP A 161 2.93 -13.38 29.00
CA TRP A 161 3.24 -14.37 27.98
C TRP A 161 4.72 -14.74 27.97
N ILE A 162 5.64 -13.76 27.98
CA ILE A 162 7.09 -14.04 28.08
C ILE A 162 7.42 -14.81 29.37
N VAL A 163 6.83 -14.41 30.51
CA VAL A 163 7.03 -15.13 31.79
C VAL A 163 6.53 -16.57 31.71
N GLU A 164 5.37 -16.81 31.10
CA GLU A 164 4.82 -18.15 30.92
C GLU A 164 5.69 -19.00 30.00
N TYR A 165 6.13 -18.45 28.87
CA TYR A 165 7.06 -19.08 27.94
C TYR A 165 8.35 -19.52 28.65
N MET A 166 8.97 -18.60 29.40
CA MET A 166 10.26 -18.82 30.05
C MET A 166 10.20 -19.78 31.24
N PHE A 167 9.16 -19.71 32.06
CA PHE A 167 9.15 -20.36 33.37
C PHE A 167 8.04 -21.39 33.59
N SER A 168 7.04 -21.43 32.71
CA SER A 168 5.82 -22.24 32.91
C SER A 168 5.47 -23.14 31.70
N SER A 169 6.39 -23.33 30.76
CA SER A 169 6.15 -24.08 29.50
C SER A 169 5.00 -23.51 28.67
N GLY A 170 4.80 -22.19 28.73
CA GLY A 170 3.87 -21.46 27.88
C GLY A 170 4.28 -21.50 26.39
N PRO A 171 3.40 -21.08 25.48
CA PRO A 171 3.72 -21.00 24.07
C PRO A 171 4.84 -19.97 23.82
N GLN A 172 5.64 -20.20 22.78
CA GLN A 172 6.55 -19.17 22.27
C GLN A 172 5.75 -17.95 21.76
N PRO A 173 6.37 -16.77 21.62
CA PRO A 173 5.78 -15.65 20.90
C PRO A 173 5.28 -16.07 19.52
N ILE A 174 4.17 -15.47 19.07
CA ILE A 174 3.57 -15.77 17.76
C ILE A 174 4.59 -15.50 16.64
N GLN A 175 5.35 -14.41 16.77
CA GLN A 175 6.56 -14.16 16.00
C GLN A 175 7.74 -14.09 16.94
N PHE A 176 8.81 -14.83 16.63
CA PHE A 176 9.94 -14.94 17.53
C PHE A 176 10.56 -13.57 17.85
N GLU A 177 10.68 -12.73 16.82
CA GLU A 177 11.28 -11.41 16.88
C GLU A 177 10.50 -10.43 17.75
N THR A 178 9.21 -10.67 18.04
CA THR A 178 8.48 -9.80 18.97
C THR A 178 8.87 -10.03 20.42
N GLY A 179 9.43 -11.20 20.75
CA GLY A 179 9.93 -11.54 22.08
C GLY A 179 11.45 -11.37 22.26
N ASP A 180 12.22 -11.33 21.17
CA ASP A 180 13.66 -11.02 21.17
C ASP A 180 13.82 -9.49 21.04
N LEU A 181 13.83 -8.80 22.18
CA LEU A 181 13.76 -7.34 22.27
C LEU A 181 15.13 -6.68 22.17
N ASN A 182 16.19 -7.44 22.45
CA ASN A 182 17.57 -6.98 22.37
C ASN A 182 18.31 -7.46 21.10
N CYS A 183 17.62 -8.21 20.23
CA CYS A 183 18.08 -8.72 18.93
C CYS A 183 19.26 -9.70 19.04
N ASP A 184 19.42 -10.37 20.18
CA ASP A 184 20.53 -11.29 20.43
C ASP A 184 20.24 -12.73 19.96
N THR A 185 19.08 -12.95 19.33
CA THR A 185 18.57 -14.23 18.83
C THR A 185 18.13 -15.21 19.92
N PHE A 186 17.98 -14.73 21.15
CA PHE A 186 17.40 -15.45 22.27
C PHE A 186 16.22 -14.67 22.85
N ILE A 187 15.32 -15.39 23.51
CA ILE A 187 14.27 -14.80 24.33
C ILE A 187 14.61 -15.18 25.76
N ASP A 188 15.13 -14.22 26.53
CA ASP A 188 15.59 -14.44 27.89
C ASP A 188 15.20 -13.33 28.88
N ILE A 189 15.84 -13.31 30.04
CA ILE A 189 15.51 -12.37 31.13
C ILE A 189 15.82 -10.93 30.71
N ALA A 190 16.81 -10.71 29.84
CA ALA A 190 17.16 -9.40 29.33
C ALA A 190 15.98 -8.79 28.55
N ASP A 191 15.31 -9.58 27.70
CA ASP A 191 14.13 -9.13 26.96
C ASP A 191 12.98 -8.80 27.91
N LEU A 192 12.68 -9.68 28.87
CA LEU A 192 11.64 -9.43 29.86
C LEU A 192 11.90 -8.13 30.65
N VAL A 193 13.15 -7.89 31.06
CA VAL A 193 13.55 -6.65 31.75
C VAL A 193 13.38 -5.44 30.83
N PHE A 194 13.73 -5.57 29.54
CA PHE A 194 13.52 -4.52 28.55
C PHE A 194 12.04 -4.17 28.42
N LEU A 195 11.17 -5.16 28.22
CA LEU A 195 9.73 -4.96 28.07
C LEU A 195 9.12 -4.25 29.28
N VAL A 196 9.47 -4.68 30.50
CA VAL A 196 9.01 -4.03 31.74
C VAL A 196 9.51 -2.58 31.84
N SER A 197 10.75 -2.31 31.41
CA SER A 197 11.30 -0.96 31.41
C SER A 197 10.56 -0.04 30.43
N TYR A 198 10.28 -0.54 29.22
CA TYR A 198 9.49 0.17 28.22
C TYR A 198 8.07 0.45 28.74
N SER A 199 7.35 -0.58 29.18
CA SER A 199 5.93 -0.47 29.57
C SER A 199 5.67 0.38 30.83
N PHE A 200 6.60 0.38 31.80
CA PHE A 200 6.36 1.03 33.10
C PHE A 200 7.35 2.12 33.49
N SER A 201 8.53 2.15 32.88
CA SER A 201 9.60 3.07 33.27
C SER A 201 9.94 4.11 32.21
N GLY A 202 9.19 4.15 31.10
CA GLY A 202 9.43 5.07 29.99
C GLY A 202 10.74 4.78 29.26
N GLY A 203 11.14 3.51 29.19
CA GLY A 203 12.24 3.08 28.33
C GLY A 203 12.01 3.41 26.86
N PRO A 204 13.06 3.35 26.01
CA PRO A 204 12.90 3.54 24.57
C PRO A 204 12.01 2.44 23.96
N PRO A 205 11.34 2.71 22.82
CA PRO A 205 10.63 1.68 22.10
C PRO A 205 11.58 0.53 21.71
N PRO A 206 11.14 -0.73 21.81
CA PRO A 206 11.96 -1.88 21.42
C PRO A 206 12.20 -1.83 19.91
N THR A 207 13.43 -1.51 19.55
CA THR A 207 13.89 -1.33 18.17
C THR A 207 15.19 -2.11 18.01
N CYS A 208 15.40 -2.67 16.81
CA CYS A 208 16.62 -3.39 16.45
C CYS A 208 17.35 -2.61 15.37
N ASP A 209 17.59 -1.33 15.65
CA ASP A 209 18.29 -0.45 14.74
C ASP A 209 19.79 -0.55 15.06
N TYR A 210 20.53 -1.16 14.13
CA TYR A 210 21.99 -1.30 14.17
C TYR A 210 22.70 0.02 13.83
#